data_AF-E5DSX9-F1
#
_entry.id   AF-E5DSX9-F1
#
_cell.length_a   1.000
_cell.length_b   1.000
_cell.length_c   1.000
_cell.angle_alpha   90.00
_cell.angle_beta   90.00
_cell.angle_gamma   90.00
#
_symmetry.space_group_name_H-M   'P 1'
#
loop_
_entity.id
_entity.type
_entity.pdbx_description
1 polymer ?
#
loop_
_entity_poly.entity_id
_entity_poly.type
_entity_poly.pdbx_seq_one_letter_code
_entity_poly.pdbx_strand_id
1 'polypeptide(L)'
;PAQAPVSDRAWALFRALDGKGLVPDGYVEGWKKTFEEDFSPRRGAELVARAWTDPDFRQLLLTDGTAAVAQYGYLGPQGEYIVAVEDTPTLKNVIVCSLCSCTAWPILGLPPTWYKSFEYRARVVREPRKVLSEMGTEIASDV
;
A
#
# COMPACT_ATOMS: atom_id res chain seq x y z
N PRO A 1 9.75 -26.69 -11.63
CA PRO A 1 9.76 -27.93 -10.82
C PRO A 1 8.35 -28.50 -10.74
N ALA A 2 8.18 -29.81 -10.55
CA ALA A 2 6.87 -30.40 -10.28
C ALA A 2 6.28 -29.82 -8.98
N GLN A 3 5.00 -29.46 -8.97
CA GLN A 3 4.34 -28.82 -7.84
C GLN A 3 2.91 -29.35 -7.68
N ALA A 4 2.49 -29.59 -6.45
CA ALA A 4 1.09 -29.80 -6.10
C ALA A 4 0.27 -28.50 -6.29
N PRO A 5 -1.08 -28.58 -6.35
CA PRO A 5 -1.94 -27.40 -6.43
C PRO A 5 -1.63 -26.37 -5.33
N VAL A 6 -1.72 -25.08 -5.67
CA VAL A 6 -1.31 -24.01 -4.75
C VAL A 6 -2.21 -23.92 -3.51
N SER A 7 -3.52 -24.18 -3.67
CA SER A 7 -4.46 -24.26 -2.54
C SER A 7 -4.06 -25.37 -1.57
N ASP A 8 -3.75 -26.56 -2.10
CA ASP A 8 -3.35 -27.72 -1.29
C ASP A 8 -2.08 -27.43 -0.51
N ARG A 9 -1.08 -26.81 -1.15
CA ARG A 9 0.17 -26.43 -0.49
C ARG A 9 -0.04 -25.36 0.60
N ALA A 10 -0.87 -24.35 0.33
CA ALA A 10 -1.16 -23.30 1.29
C ALA A 10 -1.88 -23.84 2.53
N TRP A 11 -2.92 -24.66 2.34
CA TRP A 11 -3.64 -25.28 3.45
C TRP A 11 -2.83 -26.35 4.18
N ALA A 12 -1.94 -27.05 3.47
CA ALA A 12 -1.00 -27.97 4.12
C ALA A 12 -0.05 -27.22 5.08
N LEU A 13 0.45 -26.04 4.70
CA LEU A 13 1.27 -25.21 5.57
C LEU A 13 0.49 -24.74 6.81
N PHE A 14 -0.74 -24.25 6.61
CA PHE A 14 -1.61 -23.84 7.72
C PHE A 14 -1.81 -24.98 8.72
N ARG A 15 -2.28 -26.16 8.25
CA ARG A 15 -2.51 -27.32 9.11
C ARG A 15 -1.23 -27.83 9.79
N ALA A 16 -0.07 -27.70 9.15
CA ALA A 16 1.20 -28.14 9.72
C ALA A 16 1.64 -27.29 10.93
N LEU A 17 1.35 -25.98 10.91
CA LEU A 17 1.61 -25.08 12.03
C LEU A 17 0.51 -25.17 13.11
N ASP A 18 -0.74 -25.17 12.67
CA ASP A 18 -1.93 -25.27 13.53
C ASP A 18 -1.95 -26.57 14.34
N GLY A 19 -1.71 -27.72 13.69
CA GLY A 19 -1.62 -29.02 14.36
C GLY A 19 -0.44 -29.17 15.33
N LYS A 20 0.44 -28.16 15.42
CA LYS A 20 1.53 -28.06 16.39
C LYS A 20 1.27 -26.97 17.46
N GLY A 21 0.08 -26.36 17.47
CA GLY A 21 -0.29 -25.28 18.40
C GLY A 21 0.49 -23.98 18.17
N LEU A 22 1.02 -23.76 16.96
CA LEU A 22 1.81 -22.56 16.63
C LEU A 22 0.97 -21.42 16.05
N VAL A 23 -0.33 -21.66 15.83
CA VAL A 23 -1.30 -20.67 15.36
C VAL A 23 -2.36 -20.53 16.46
N PRO A 24 -2.49 -19.35 17.08
CA PRO A 24 -3.56 -19.10 18.04
C PRO A 24 -4.94 -19.22 17.39
N ASP A 25 -5.94 -19.57 18.20
CA ASP A 25 -7.33 -19.67 17.75
C ASP A 25 -7.81 -18.36 17.08
N GLY A 26 -8.36 -18.49 15.86
CA GLY A 26 -8.89 -17.34 15.11
C GLY A 26 -7.83 -16.39 14.54
N TYR A 27 -6.54 -16.71 14.62
CA TYR A 27 -5.46 -15.78 14.27
C TYR A 27 -5.48 -15.40 12.78
N VAL A 28 -5.55 -16.37 11.87
CA VAL A 28 -5.52 -16.09 10.42
C VAL A 28 -6.83 -15.49 9.92
N GLU A 29 -7.94 -15.83 10.58
CA GLU A 29 -9.27 -15.27 10.34
C GLU A 29 -9.33 -13.80 10.73
N GLY A 30 -8.76 -13.44 11.89
CA GLY A 30 -8.61 -12.06 12.33
C GLY A 30 -7.77 -11.24 11.35
N TRP A 31 -6.62 -11.76 10.93
CA TRP A 31 -5.79 -11.09 9.92
C TRP A 31 -6.50 -10.92 8.58
N LYS A 32 -7.22 -11.96 8.11
CA LYS A 32 -8.04 -11.85 6.89
C LYS A 32 -9.05 -10.70 7.01
N LYS A 33 -9.76 -10.60 8.13
CA LYS A 33 -10.72 -9.53 8.39
C LYS A 33 -10.06 -8.15 8.35
N THR A 34 -8.93 -7.97 9.04
CA THR A 34 -8.19 -6.69 9.04
C THR A 34 -7.71 -6.31 7.64
N PHE A 35 -7.19 -7.26 6.85
CA PHE A 35 -6.76 -6.99 5.49
C PHE A 35 -7.90 -6.59 4.54
N GLU A 36 -9.10 -7.12 4.76
CA GLU A 36 -10.26 -6.90 3.88
C GLU A 36 -11.09 -5.68 4.28
N GLU A 37 -11.19 -5.38 5.57
CA GLU A 37 -12.12 -4.37 6.09
C GLU A 37 -11.42 -3.11 6.62
N ASP A 38 -10.32 -3.26 7.36
CA ASP A 38 -9.67 -2.14 8.04
C ASP A 38 -8.67 -1.44 7.12
N PHE A 39 -7.77 -2.20 6.47
CA PHE A 39 -6.75 -1.64 5.59
C PHE A 39 -7.38 -1.18 4.29
N SER A 40 -7.58 0.13 4.16
CA SER A 40 -8.44 0.69 3.12
C SER A 40 -7.87 1.98 2.52
N PRO A 41 -7.92 2.14 1.17
CA PRO A 41 -7.57 3.39 0.52
C PRO A 41 -8.51 4.56 0.89
N ARG A 42 -9.69 4.27 1.48
CA ARG A 42 -10.61 5.30 1.98
C ARG A 42 -9.98 6.16 3.08
N ARG A 43 -9.12 5.56 3.91
CA ARG A 43 -8.38 6.27 4.97
C ARG A 43 -7.38 7.27 4.38
N GLY A 44 -6.60 6.86 3.38
CA GLY A 44 -5.72 7.76 2.63
C GLY A 44 -6.50 8.90 1.96
N ALA A 45 -7.65 8.61 1.36
CA ALA A 45 -8.52 9.62 0.76
C ALA A 45 -9.04 10.65 1.78
N GLU A 46 -9.39 10.21 2.99
CA GLU A 46 -9.80 11.09 4.09
C GLU A 46 -8.67 12.05 4.50
N LEU A 47 -7.44 11.55 4.63
CA LEU A 47 -6.26 12.36 4.95
C LEU A 47 -5.98 13.41 3.87
N VAL A 48 -6.07 13.03 2.59
CA VAL A 48 -5.89 13.97 1.46
C VAL A 48 -6.99 15.04 1.45
N ALA A 49 -8.25 14.65 1.62
CA ALA A 49 -9.38 15.58 1.66
C ALA A 49 -9.24 16.59 2.82
N ARG A 50 -8.75 16.12 3.98
CA ARG A 50 -8.42 17.01 5.11
C ARG A 50 -7.30 17.97 4.74
N ALA A 51 -6.20 17.49 4.17
CA ALA A 51 -5.06 18.32 3.77
C ALA A 51 -5.39 19.34 2.65
N TRP A 52 -6.46 19.14 1.89
CA TRP A 52 -6.94 20.13 0.92
C TRP A 52 -7.75 21.26 1.53
N THR A 53 -8.38 21.04 2.69
CA THR A 53 -9.29 22.00 3.33
C THR A 53 -8.74 22.60 4.62
N ASP A 54 -7.67 22.02 5.16
CA ASP A 54 -7.01 22.42 6.41
C ASP A 54 -5.50 22.61 6.16
N PRO A 55 -5.02 23.86 6.02
CA PRO A 55 -3.60 24.16 5.77
C PRO A 55 -2.66 23.71 6.89
N ASP A 56 -3.11 23.74 8.15
CA ASP A 56 -2.29 23.33 9.30
C ASP A 56 -2.11 21.80 9.29
N PHE A 57 -3.19 21.06 8.98
CA PHE A 57 -3.11 19.62 8.79
C PHE A 57 -2.26 19.26 7.56
N ARG A 58 -2.37 20.00 6.45
CA ARG A 58 -1.50 19.81 5.28
C ARG A 58 -0.03 19.93 5.68
N GLN A 59 0.31 21.00 6.39
CA GLN A 59 1.68 21.25 6.82
C GLN A 59 2.19 20.09 7.68
N LEU A 60 1.39 19.63 8.65
CA LEU A 60 1.75 18.49 9.48
C LEU A 60 1.92 17.20 8.66
N LEU A 61 1.00 16.90 7.75
CA LEU A 61 1.06 15.69 6.92
C LEU A 61 2.32 15.63 6.07
N LEU A 62 2.79 16.79 5.58
CA LEU A 62 3.99 16.88 4.74
C LEU A 62 5.30 16.90 5.55
N THR A 63 5.30 17.37 6.80
CA THR A 63 6.52 17.42 7.64
C THR A 63 6.67 16.24 8.59
N ASP A 64 5.55 15.72 9.11
CA ASP A 64 5.48 14.55 9.98
C ASP A 64 4.21 13.74 9.66
N GLY A 65 4.27 13.01 8.54
CA GLY A 65 3.17 12.17 8.08
C GLY A 65 2.78 11.10 9.11
N THR A 66 3.72 10.64 9.94
CA THR A 66 3.45 9.68 11.00
C THR A 66 2.52 10.29 12.05
N ALA A 67 2.84 11.50 12.54
CA ALA A 67 1.98 12.21 13.49
C ALA A 67 0.61 12.54 12.90
N ALA A 68 0.55 12.97 11.62
CA ALA A 68 -0.73 13.25 10.96
C ALA A 68 -1.64 12.02 10.87
N VAL A 69 -1.10 10.86 10.46
CA VAL A 69 -1.83 9.60 10.37
C VAL A 69 -2.22 9.09 11.78
N ALA A 70 -1.39 9.33 12.79
CA ALA A 70 -1.66 8.96 14.17
C ALA A 70 -2.89 9.68 14.76
N GLN A 71 -3.17 10.94 14.36
CA GLN A 71 -4.37 11.66 14.82
C GLN A 71 -5.67 10.95 14.47
N TYR A 72 -5.66 10.16 13.39
CA TYR A 72 -6.81 9.37 12.95
C TYR A 72 -6.79 7.92 13.46
N GLY A 73 -5.73 7.52 14.18
CA GLY A 73 -5.55 6.14 14.64
C GLY A 73 -5.29 5.16 13.50
N TYR A 74 -4.73 5.62 12.37
CA TYR A 74 -4.53 4.80 11.16
C TYR A 74 -3.12 4.25 11.00
N LEU A 75 -2.24 4.40 12.00
CA LEU A 75 -0.97 3.67 12.01
C LEU A 75 -1.22 2.18 12.17
N GLY A 76 -0.30 1.36 11.65
CA GLY A 76 -0.39 -0.08 11.73
C GLY A 76 0.70 -0.78 10.92
N PRO A 77 0.66 -2.12 10.83
CA PRO A 77 1.65 -2.91 10.10
C PRO A 77 1.94 -2.36 8.70
N GLN A 78 3.22 -2.19 8.36
CA GLN A 78 3.68 -1.60 7.09
C GLN A 78 3.24 -0.14 6.87
N GLY A 79 2.82 0.57 7.91
CA GLY A 79 2.43 1.99 7.88
C GLY A 79 2.79 2.72 9.17
N GLU A 80 3.86 2.31 9.84
CA GLU A 80 4.30 2.84 11.15
C GLU A 80 5.11 4.13 11.00
N TYR A 81 5.79 4.30 9.86
CA TYR A 81 6.50 5.52 9.51
C TYR A 81 5.99 6.00 8.15
N ILE A 82 5.37 7.17 8.13
CA ILE A 82 4.68 7.70 6.96
C ILE A 82 5.31 9.01 6.51
N VAL A 83 5.52 9.10 5.20
CA VAL A 83 5.90 10.34 4.51
C VAL A 83 4.88 10.56 3.41
N ALA A 84 4.21 11.71 3.42
CA ALA A 84 3.40 12.17 2.31
C ALA A 84 4.28 12.98 1.35
N VAL A 85 4.08 12.80 0.04
CA VAL A 85 4.79 13.54 -1.01
C VAL A 85 3.80 14.41 -1.78
N GLU A 86 4.13 15.68 -1.92
CA GLU A 86 3.25 16.70 -2.50
C GLU A 86 3.45 16.78 -4.02
N ASP A 87 2.39 16.53 -4.78
CA ASP A 87 2.33 16.91 -6.19
C ASP A 87 2.18 18.44 -6.31
N THR A 88 2.81 19.03 -7.33
CA THR A 88 2.74 20.47 -7.62
C THR A 88 2.46 20.69 -9.12
N PRO A 89 2.23 21.94 -9.57
CA PRO A 89 2.07 22.20 -11.00
C PRO A 89 3.24 21.77 -11.89
N THR A 90 4.43 21.51 -11.33
CA THR A 90 5.64 21.13 -12.06
C THR A 90 6.27 19.84 -11.51
N LEU A 91 5.51 19.03 -10.77
CA LEU A 91 5.99 17.77 -10.20
C LEU A 91 4.85 16.75 -10.05
N LYS A 92 5.09 15.54 -10.55
CA LYS A 92 4.23 14.37 -10.31
C LYS A 92 4.99 13.28 -9.56
N ASN A 93 4.52 12.90 -8.38
CA ASN A 93 5.05 11.80 -7.61
C ASN A 93 4.36 10.47 -7.97
N VAL A 94 5.11 9.38 -7.94
CA VAL A 94 4.64 8.00 -8.15
C VAL A 94 5.41 7.08 -7.21
N ILE A 95 4.73 6.10 -6.62
CA ILE A 95 5.33 5.17 -5.64
C ILE A 95 5.49 3.79 -6.25
N VAL A 96 6.62 3.13 -6.02
CA VAL A 96 6.86 1.73 -6.34
C VAL A 96 7.78 1.07 -5.31
N CYS A 97 7.58 -0.21 -5.04
CA CYS A 97 8.58 -1.06 -4.40
C CYS A 97 9.13 -2.04 -5.44
N SER A 98 10.19 -1.64 -6.14
CA SER A 98 10.76 -2.40 -7.27
C SER A 98 11.25 -3.81 -6.86
N LEU A 99 11.69 -3.97 -5.61
CA LEU A 99 12.22 -5.24 -5.10
C LEU A 99 11.14 -6.26 -4.71
N CYS A 100 9.93 -5.82 -4.35
CA CYS A 100 8.84 -6.73 -3.99
C CYS A 100 7.47 -6.06 -4.12
N SER A 101 6.89 -5.57 -3.03
CA SER A 101 5.50 -5.07 -2.95
C SER A 101 5.21 -4.19 -1.73
N CYS A 102 6.23 -3.54 -1.17
CA CYS A 102 6.08 -2.62 -0.05
C CYS A 102 4.98 -1.58 -0.34
N THR A 103 4.08 -1.31 0.61
CA THR A 103 2.96 -0.37 0.47
C THR A 103 2.49 0.05 1.85
N ALA A 104 2.00 1.28 2.01
CA ALA A 104 1.44 1.79 3.26
C ALA A 104 0.05 1.17 3.55
N TRP A 105 0.02 -0.10 3.94
CA TRP A 105 -1.20 -0.92 4.01
C TRP A 105 -2.37 -0.28 4.77
N PRO A 106 -2.18 0.31 5.96
CA PRO A 106 -3.30 0.79 6.75
C PRO A 106 -4.11 1.91 6.08
N ILE A 107 -3.48 2.69 5.18
CA ILE A 107 -4.07 3.86 4.54
C ILE A 107 -4.25 3.73 3.01
N LEU A 108 -3.60 2.76 2.37
CA LEU A 108 -3.76 2.45 0.94
C LEU A 108 -4.49 1.11 0.67
N GLY A 109 -4.61 0.25 1.68
CA GLY A 109 -4.97 -1.15 1.50
C GLY A 109 -3.79 -2.00 1.03
N LEU A 110 -4.01 -3.32 0.91
CA LEU A 110 -3.01 -4.22 0.32
C LEU A 110 -2.81 -3.90 -1.17
N PRO A 111 -1.58 -4.02 -1.70
CA PRO A 111 -1.29 -3.63 -3.07
C PRO A 111 -2.04 -4.49 -4.09
N PRO A 112 -2.62 -3.87 -5.14
CA PRO A 112 -3.29 -4.59 -6.21
C PRO A 112 -2.29 -5.44 -7.01
N THR A 113 -2.81 -6.42 -7.76
CA THR A 113 -1.97 -7.34 -8.54
C THR A 113 -1.04 -6.61 -9.52
N TRP A 114 -1.51 -5.56 -10.20
CA TRP A 114 -0.70 -4.82 -11.17
C TRP A 114 0.49 -4.10 -10.52
N TYR A 115 0.36 -3.63 -9.28
CA TYR A 115 1.45 -2.96 -8.57
C TYR A 115 2.60 -3.93 -8.26
N LYS A 116 2.25 -5.20 -8.01
CA LYS A 116 3.18 -6.29 -7.70
C LYS A 116 3.78 -6.92 -8.96
N SER A 117 3.30 -6.55 -10.14
CA SER A 117 3.69 -7.17 -11.40
C SER A 117 5.15 -6.83 -11.73
N PHE A 118 5.80 -7.70 -12.50
CA PHE A 118 7.18 -7.46 -12.93
C PHE A 118 7.27 -6.23 -13.83
N GLU A 119 6.25 -5.99 -14.66
CA GLU A 119 6.15 -4.86 -15.57
C GLU A 119 6.16 -3.54 -14.81
N TYR A 120 5.28 -3.36 -13.82
CA TYR A 120 5.25 -2.11 -13.06
C TYR A 120 6.55 -1.90 -12.30
N ARG A 121 7.02 -2.94 -11.58
CA ARG A 121 8.23 -2.89 -10.75
C ARG A 121 9.50 -2.59 -11.54
N ALA A 122 9.62 -3.08 -12.78
CA ALA A 122 10.79 -2.86 -13.62
C ALA A 122 10.71 -1.55 -14.41
N ARG A 123 9.51 -1.17 -14.89
CA ARG A 123 9.36 -0.10 -15.88
C ARG A 123 9.13 1.26 -15.26
N VAL A 124 8.33 1.37 -14.19
CA VAL A 124 7.92 2.69 -13.67
C VAL A 124 9.09 3.51 -13.15
N VAL A 125 10.18 2.87 -12.73
CA VAL A 125 11.41 3.56 -12.30
C VAL A 125 12.19 4.14 -13.49
N ARG A 126 12.10 3.54 -14.68
CA ARG A 126 12.92 3.90 -15.85
C ARG A 126 12.16 4.73 -16.89
N GLU A 127 10.91 4.39 -17.14
CA GLU A 127 10.05 5.04 -18.13
C GLU A 127 8.67 5.41 -17.54
N PRO A 128 8.62 6.13 -16.40
CA PRO A 128 7.37 6.41 -15.67
C PRO A 128 6.31 7.08 -16.54
N ARG A 129 6.68 8.07 -17.35
CA ARG A 129 5.73 8.81 -18.19
C ARG A 129 5.01 7.89 -19.19
N LYS A 130 5.75 6.94 -19.78
CA LYS A 130 5.17 5.95 -20.70
C LYS A 130 4.28 4.96 -19.97
N VAL A 131 4.71 4.46 -18.81
CA VAL A 131 3.88 3.56 -17.97
C VAL A 131 2.57 4.25 -17.56
N LEU A 132 2.63 5.49 -17.11
CA LEU A 132 1.44 6.26 -16.72
C LEU A 132 0.52 6.51 -17.93
N SER A 133 1.08 6.87 -19.09
CA SER A 133 0.35 7.02 -20.35
C SER A 133 -0.39 5.74 -20.75
N GLU A 134 0.28 4.58 -20.71
CA GLU A 134 -0.34 3.27 -20.98
C GLU A 134 -1.46 2.92 -19.97
N MET A 135 -1.36 3.43 -18.74
CA MET A 135 -2.38 3.30 -17.70
C MET A 135 -3.48 4.38 -17.79
N GLY A 136 -3.45 5.26 -18.80
CA GLY A 136 -4.46 6.28 -19.06
C GLY A 136 -4.23 7.62 -18.36
N THR A 137 -3.01 7.90 -17.89
CA THR A 137 -2.63 9.17 -17.25
C THR A 137 -1.52 9.86 -18.02
N GLU A 138 -1.86 10.91 -18.77
CA GLU A 138 -0.86 11.75 -19.45
C GLU A 138 -0.27 12.77 -18.48
N ILE A 139 1.06 12.81 -18.40
CA ILE A 139 1.81 13.82 -17.65
C ILE A 139 2.52 14.72 -18.66
N ALA A 140 2.21 16.02 -18.63
CA ALA A 140 2.79 17.01 -19.53
C ALA A 140 4.32 17.08 -19.37
N SER A 141 5.05 17.43 -20.44
CA SER A 141 6.52 17.40 -20.47
C SER A 141 7.19 18.39 -19.53
N ASP A 142 6.46 19.42 -19.10
CA ASP A 142 6.86 20.45 -18.13
C ASP A 142 6.58 20.05 -16.67
N VAL A 143 6.07 18.83 -16.45
CA VAL A 143 5.83 18.18 -15.15
C VAL A 143 6.73 16.96 -14.98
#